data_AF-A0A1F7U3J9-F1
#
_entry.id   AF-A0A1F7U3J9-F1
#
_cell.length_a   1.000
_cell.length_b   1.000
_cell.length_c   1.000
_cell.angle_alpha   90.00
_cell.angle_beta   90.00
_cell.angle_gamma   90.00
#
_symmetry.space_group_name_H-M   'P 1'
#
loop_
_entity.id
_entity.type
_entity.pdbx_description
1 polymer ?
#
loop_
_entity_poly.entity_id
_entity_poly.type
_entity_poly.pdbx_seq_one_letter_code
_entity_poly.pdbx_strand_id
1 'polypeptide(L)'
;MFMKPNLRAFDRLVRFLLGAFLIFAALVLFTHPLARVLATIAGIYALLECLTSSCPLYARLGMKSSADVLKSESLYLLGLLGVQGVLAYEWWNAGWGKVSSPDFVSGIAQTLGFFASKNPFPWYKDFLTGVAIPNAQAFAYTVEWSQVAIALVLAGSICGYLCVKTAAARRWVLILCALALLGGALMNANFYLAAGWTGPGTKGSNMVMFWSEMVLSYIWLSALLSRKKA
;
A
#
# COMPACT_ATOMS: atom_id res chain seq x y z
N MET A 1 -28.05 -13.79 13.28
CA MET A 1 -27.26 -14.85 13.92
C MET A 1 -25.96 -14.23 14.40
N PHE A 2 -25.77 -14.05 15.70
CA PHE A 2 -24.50 -13.52 16.23
C PHE A 2 -23.40 -14.56 16.04
N MET A 3 -22.25 -14.15 15.50
CA MET A 3 -21.07 -15.03 15.42
C MET A 3 -20.63 -15.44 16.83
N LYS A 4 -20.12 -16.66 16.97
CA LYS A 4 -19.51 -17.10 18.23
C LYS A 4 -18.23 -16.31 18.49
N PRO A 5 -17.96 -15.88 19.74
CA PRO A 5 -16.71 -15.23 20.10
C PRO A 5 -15.50 -16.06 19.69
N ASN A 6 -14.57 -15.45 18.97
CA ASN A 6 -13.33 -16.08 18.49
C ASN A 6 -12.07 -15.26 18.75
N LEU A 7 -12.17 -14.16 19.52
CA LEU A 7 -11.03 -13.34 19.91
C LEU A 7 -10.60 -13.61 21.35
N ARG A 8 -9.28 -13.65 21.59
CA ARG A 8 -8.70 -13.73 22.94
C ARG A 8 -8.68 -12.36 23.60
N ALA A 9 -8.42 -12.34 24.91
CA ALA A 9 -8.27 -11.09 25.66
C ALA A 9 -7.20 -10.17 25.05
N PHE A 10 -6.06 -10.74 24.64
CA PHE A 10 -5.00 -9.98 23.98
C PHE A 10 -5.43 -9.42 22.61
N ASP A 11 -6.07 -10.21 21.76
CA ASP A 11 -6.57 -9.72 20.47
C ASP A 11 -7.57 -8.57 20.65
N ARG A 12 -8.44 -8.67 21.66
CA ARG A 12 -9.40 -7.60 22.00
C ARG A 12 -8.69 -6.33 22.44
N LEU A 13 -7.65 -6.43 23.27
CA LEU A 13 -6.82 -5.28 23.65
C LEU A 13 -6.18 -4.63 22.42
N VAL A 14 -5.59 -5.42 21.53
CA VAL A 14 -5.00 -4.92 20.28
C VAL A 14 -6.06 -4.22 19.42
N ARG A 15 -7.26 -4.78 19.30
CA ARG A 15 -8.38 -4.17 18.56
C ARG A 15 -8.87 -2.88 19.18
N PHE A 16 -8.93 -2.82 20.51
CA PHE A 16 -9.26 -1.59 21.22
C PHE A 16 -8.24 -0.50 20.95
N LEU A 17 -6.94 -0.80 21.14
CA LEU A 17 -5.85 0.15 20.92
C LEU A 17 -5.79 0.61 19.46
N LEU A 18 -5.88 -0.32 18.51
CA LEU A 18 -5.93 0.00 17.09
C LEU A 18 -7.15 0.87 16.75
N GLY A 19 -8.33 0.50 17.26
CA GLY A 19 -9.55 1.24 17.03
C GLY A 19 -9.47 2.67 17.56
N ALA A 20 -9.06 2.84 18.82
CA ALA A 20 -8.87 4.14 19.44
C ALA A 20 -7.83 4.99 18.70
N PHE A 21 -6.70 4.38 18.31
CA PHE A 21 -5.66 5.06 17.54
C PHE A 21 -6.17 5.51 16.16
N LEU A 22 -6.92 4.69 15.45
CA LEU A 22 -7.48 5.05 14.14
C LEU A 22 -8.50 6.19 14.23
N ILE A 23 -9.34 6.18 15.27
CA ILE A 23 -10.26 7.31 15.54
C ILE A 23 -9.45 8.58 15.85
N PHE A 24 -8.45 8.49 16.72
CA PHE A 24 -7.57 9.62 17.02
C PHE A 24 -6.88 10.15 15.76
N ALA A 25 -6.30 9.26 14.94
CA ALA A 25 -5.64 9.61 13.70
C ALA A 25 -6.60 10.28 12.71
N ALA A 26 -7.84 9.80 12.59
CA ALA A 26 -8.85 10.41 11.75
C ALA A 26 -9.22 11.83 12.20
N LEU A 27 -9.25 12.09 13.51
CA LEU A 27 -9.63 13.39 14.07
C LEU A 27 -8.46 14.40 14.07
N VAL A 28 -7.25 13.92 14.31
CA VAL A 28 -6.09 14.78 14.63
C VAL A 28 -5.02 14.76 13.54
N LEU A 29 -4.71 13.61 12.96
CA LEU A 29 -3.53 13.44 12.10
C LEU A 29 -3.86 13.57 10.60
N PHE A 30 -4.95 12.95 10.16
CA PHE A 30 -5.30 12.96 8.74
C PHE A 30 -5.92 14.29 8.35
N THR A 31 -5.40 14.90 7.29
CA THR A 31 -5.98 16.10 6.67
C THR A 31 -6.92 15.73 5.52
N HIS A 32 -6.64 14.63 4.83
CA HIS A 32 -7.42 14.20 3.67
C HIS A 32 -8.81 13.63 4.07
N PRO A 33 -9.93 14.16 3.54
CA PRO A 33 -11.28 13.75 3.96
C PRO A 33 -11.56 12.25 3.83
N LEU A 34 -11.14 11.64 2.71
CA LEU A 34 -11.33 10.20 2.52
C LEU A 34 -10.53 9.38 3.52
N ALA A 35 -9.31 9.81 3.87
CA ALA A 35 -8.50 9.10 4.86
C ALA A 35 -9.15 9.18 6.25
N ARG A 36 -9.75 10.32 6.61
CA ARG A 36 -10.54 10.47 7.84
C ARG A 36 -11.74 9.52 7.87
N VAL A 37 -12.50 9.44 6.78
CA VAL A 37 -13.67 8.56 6.69
C VAL A 37 -13.26 7.10 6.79
N LEU A 38 -12.26 6.66 6.01
CA LEU A 38 -11.79 5.28 6.00
C LEU A 38 -11.20 4.89 7.36
N ALA A 39 -10.38 5.73 7.98
CA ALA A 39 -9.82 5.48 9.29
C ALA A 39 -10.88 5.47 10.39
N THR A 40 -11.90 6.35 10.30
CA THR A 40 -13.05 6.31 11.22
C THR A 40 -13.81 5.00 11.11
N ILE A 41 -14.15 4.57 9.89
CA ILE A 41 -14.87 3.31 9.64
C ILE A 41 -14.03 2.12 10.14
N ALA A 42 -12.75 2.07 9.82
CA ALA A 42 -11.85 1.02 10.28
C ALA A 42 -11.68 1.01 11.80
N GLY A 43 -11.61 2.20 12.42
CA GLY A 43 -11.54 2.37 13.87
C GLY A 43 -12.79 1.87 14.57
N ILE A 44 -13.98 2.28 14.11
CA ILE A 44 -15.27 1.79 14.61
C ILE A 44 -15.36 0.27 14.43
N TYR A 45 -14.99 -0.25 13.27
CA TYR A 45 -15.02 -1.68 13.00
C TYR A 45 -14.13 -2.48 13.96
N ALA A 46 -12.90 -2.01 14.21
CA ALA A 46 -12.00 -2.64 15.18
C ALA A 46 -12.58 -2.59 16.61
N LEU A 47 -13.19 -1.47 17.01
CA LEU A 47 -13.86 -1.36 18.31
C LEU A 47 -15.06 -2.30 18.42
N LEU A 48 -15.86 -2.43 17.36
CA LEU A 48 -16.98 -3.38 17.31
C LEU A 48 -16.50 -4.83 17.44
N GLU A 49 -15.40 -5.20 16.79
CA GLU A 49 -14.81 -6.53 16.98
C GLU A 49 -14.32 -6.75 18.43
N CYS A 50 -13.73 -5.73 19.06
CA CYS A 50 -13.33 -5.79 20.46
C CYS A 50 -14.52 -6.02 21.40
N LEU A 51 -15.62 -5.29 21.18
CA LEU A 51 -16.85 -5.38 21.98
C LEU A 51 -17.57 -6.72 21.77
N THR A 52 -17.70 -7.15 20.52
CA THR A 52 -18.39 -8.41 20.16
C THR A 52 -17.52 -9.65 20.37
N SER A 53 -16.21 -9.47 20.64
CA SER A 53 -15.22 -10.54 20.73
C SER A 53 -15.19 -11.46 19.49
N SER A 54 -15.59 -10.93 18.34
CA SER A 54 -15.86 -11.69 17.12
C SER A 54 -15.20 -11.02 15.93
N CYS A 55 -14.31 -11.74 15.26
CA CYS A 55 -13.64 -11.32 14.04
C CYS A 55 -14.01 -12.22 12.85
N PRO A 56 -14.72 -11.68 11.85
CA PRO A 56 -15.04 -12.42 10.61
C PRO A 56 -13.81 -12.92 9.86
N LEU A 57 -12.72 -12.15 9.87
CA LEU A 57 -11.48 -12.54 9.20
C LEU A 57 -10.83 -13.75 9.87
N TYR A 58 -10.74 -13.77 11.21
CA TYR A 58 -10.21 -14.92 11.93
C TYR A 58 -11.06 -16.17 11.70
N ALA A 59 -12.39 -16.02 11.63
CA ALA A 59 -13.28 -17.12 11.28
C ALA A 59 -13.00 -17.68 9.88
N ARG A 60 -12.79 -16.81 8.88
CA ARG A 60 -12.38 -17.22 7.53
C ARG A 60 -11.01 -17.89 7.49
N LEU A 61 -10.12 -17.51 8.40
CA LEU A 61 -8.79 -18.11 8.54
C LEU A 61 -8.76 -19.36 9.43
N GLY A 62 -9.93 -19.85 9.87
CA GLY A 62 -10.10 -21.16 10.50
C GLY A 62 -10.29 -21.13 12.02
N MET A 63 -10.29 -19.97 12.68
CA MET A 63 -10.58 -19.88 14.11
C MET A 63 -12.09 -19.93 14.38
N LYS A 64 -12.53 -20.93 15.14
CA LYS A 64 -13.94 -21.15 15.50
C LYS A 64 -14.26 -20.67 16.92
N SER A 65 -13.24 -20.57 17.78
CA SER A 65 -13.37 -20.17 19.17
C SER A 65 -12.17 -19.34 19.64
N SER A 66 -12.30 -18.66 20.78
CA SER A 66 -11.21 -17.92 21.42
C SER A 66 -10.08 -18.82 21.96
N ALA A 67 -10.35 -20.12 22.14
CA ALA A 67 -9.32 -21.09 22.51
C ALA A 67 -8.39 -21.42 21.34
N ASP A 68 -8.85 -21.20 20.10
CA ASP A 68 -8.04 -21.49 18.91
C ASP A 68 -6.87 -20.50 18.79
N VAL A 69 -5.85 -20.88 18.01
CA VAL A 69 -4.75 -20.00 17.58
C VAL A 69 -4.76 -19.99 16.06
N LEU A 70 -4.49 -18.82 15.45
CA LEU A 70 -4.20 -18.79 14.02
C LEU A 70 -2.97 -19.64 13.73
N LYS A 71 -3.04 -20.45 12.67
CA LYS A 71 -1.86 -21.15 12.19
C LYS A 71 -0.80 -20.15 11.73
N SER A 72 0.48 -20.53 11.82
CA SER A 72 1.60 -19.67 11.46
C SER A 72 1.49 -19.13 10.03
N GLU A 73 0.94 -19.92 9.10
CA GLU A 73 0.73 -19.51 7.71
C GLU A 73 -0.32 -18.40 7.59
N SER A 74 -1.39 -18.47 8.40
CA SER A 74 -2.43 -17.44 8.44
C SER A 74 -1.90 -16.14 9.06
N LEU A 75 -1.07 -16.22 10.11
CA LEU A 75 -0.41 -15.05 10.70
C LEU A 75 0.55 -14.40 9.71
N TYR A 76 1.36 -15.20 9.01
CA TYR A 76 2.25 -14.73 7.96
C TYR A 76 1.47 -14.02 6.85
N LEU A 77 0.38 -14.63 6.36
CA LEU A 77 -0.49 -14.03 5.35
C LEU A 77 -1.08 -12.70 5.83
N LEU A 78 -1.57 -12.61 7.07
CA LEU A 78 -2.09 -11.37 7.63
C LEU A 78 -1.02 -10.28 7.67
N GLY A 79 0.21 -10.62 8.08
CA GLY A 79 1.33 -9.70 8.07
C GLY A 79 1.63 -9.16 6.68
N LEU A 80 1.71 -10.03 5.68
CA LEU A 80 1.96 -9.64 4.29
C LEU A 80 0.86 -8.73 3.73
N LEU A 81 -0.40 -9.08 3.93
CA LEU A 81 -1.53 -8.26 3.49
C LEU A 81 -1.57 -6.92 4.22
N GLY A 82 -1.16 -6.88 5.49
CA GLY A 82 -1.00 -5.65 6.27
C GLY A 82 0.05 -4.71 5.67
N VAL A 83 1.26 -5.21 5.41
CA VAL A 83 2.33 -4.42 4.77
C VAL A 83 1.91 -3.93 3.38
N GLN A 84 1.29 -4.81 2.59
CA GLN A 84 0.75 -4.43 1.28
C GLN A 84 -0.33 -3.34 1.39
N GLY A 85 -1.19 -3.41 2.42
CA GLY A 85 -2.21 -2.39 2.68
C GLY A 85 -1.62 -1.03 3.02
N VAL A 86 -0.53 -0.99 3.80
CA VAL A 86 0.22 0.25 4.08
C VAL A 86 0.78 0.84 2.78
N LEU A 87 1.43 0.02 1.94
CA LEU A 87 1.94 0.49 0.65
C LEU A 87 0.82 1.00 -0.27
N ALA A 88 -0.32 0.30 -0.32
CA ALA A 88 -1.49 0.75 -1.07
C ALA A 88 -1.98 2.13 -0.62
N TYR A 89 -2.01 2.36 0.70
CA TYR A 89 -2.37 3.67 1.26
C TYR A 89 -1.35 4.75 0.91
N GLU A 90 -0.05 4.48 1.04
CA GLU A 90 0.99 5.46 0.69
C GLU A 90 0.91 5.89 -0.78
N TRP A 91 0.71 4.92 -1.69
CA TRP A 91 0.49 5.23 -3.10
C TRP A 91 -0.80 6.01 -3.36
N TRP A 92 -1.87 5.69 -2.65
CA TRP A 92 -3.12 6.44 -2.75
C TRP A 92 -2.92 7.89 -2.30
N ASN A 93 -2.35 8.08 -1.12
CA ASN A 93 -2.12 9.39 -0.54
C ASN A 93 -1.22 10.24 -1.44
N ALA A 94 -0.12 9.66 -1.93
CA ALA A 94 0.81 10.34 -2.83
C ALA A 94 0.18 10.66 -4.20
N GLY A 95 -0.56 9.73 -4.80
CA GLY A 95 -1.15 9.88 -6.12
C GLY A 95 -2.36 10.79 -6.12
N TRP A 96 -3.29 10.57 -5.21
CA TRP A 96 -4.51 11.38 -5.10
C TRP A 96 -4.19 12.82 -4.70
N GLY A 97 -3.20 13.04 -3.83
CA GLY A 97 -2.73 14.39 -3.51
C GLY A 97 -2.21 15.16 -4.74
N LYS A 98 -1.70 14.46 -5.75
CA LYS A 98 -1.28 15.07 -7.02
C LYS A 98 -2.47 15.32 -7.94
N VAL A 99 -3.32 14.31 -8.14
CA VAL A 99 -4.53 14.41 -8.98
C VAL A 99 -5.47 15.52 -8.50
N SER A 100 -5.58 15.72 -7.19
CA SER A 100 -6.44 16.76 -6.60
C SER A 100 -5.79 18.14 -6.52
N SER A 101 -4.51 18.27 -6.89
CA SER A 101 -3.79 19.54 -6.91
C SER A 101 -3.71 20.09 -8.34
N PRO A 102 -4.31 21.27 -8.62
CA PRO A 102 -4.20 21.88 -9.95
C PRO A 102 -2.75 22.29 -10.29
N ASP A 103 -1.91 22.44 -9.27
CA ASP A 103 -0.54 22.93 -9.41
C ASP A 103 0.47 21.81 -9.71
N PHE A 104 0.09 20.54 -9.57
CA PHE A 104 1.04 19.45 -9.76
C PHE A 104 1.52 19.39 -11.21
N VAL A 105 0.61 19.35 -12.18
CA VAL A 105 0.95 19.25 -13.61
C VAL A 105 1.62 20.52 -14.12
N SER A 106 1.17 21.70 -13.68
CA SER A 106 1.74 22.98 -14.10
C SER A 106 3.12 23.24 -13.47
N GLY A 107 3.34 22.81 -12.23
CA GLY A 107 4.59 23.02 -11.48
C GLY A 107 5.66 21.93 -11.67
N ILE A 108 5.35 20.83 -12.38
CA ILE A 108 6.25 19.68 -12.46
C ILE A 108 7.57 20.00 -13.19
N ALA A 109 7.56 20.86 -14.22
CA ALA A 109 8.76 21.22 -14.96
C ALA A 109 9.79 21.93 -14.05
N GLN A 110 9.31 22.84 -13.19
CA GLN A 110 10.15 23.51 -12.19
C GLN A 110 10.68 22.52 -11.16
N THR A 111 9.83 21.59 -10.70
CA THR A 111 10.23 20.54 -9.74
C THR A 111 11.32 19.63 -10.32
N LEU A 112 11.17 19.20 -11.57
CA LEU A 112 12.19 18.41 -12.28
C LEU A 112 13.47 19.22 -12.52
N GLY A 113 13.37 20.51 -12.83
CA GLY A 113 14.51 21.42 -12.92
C GLY A 113 15.27 21.54 -11.59
N PHE A 114 14.54 21.64 -10.47
CA PHE A 114 15.12 21.59 -9.14
C PHE A 114 15.85 20.27 -8.90
N PHE A 115 15.22 19.12 -9.19
CA PHE A 115 15.83 17.79 -9.08
C PHE A 115 17.10 17.61 -9.92
N ALA A 116 17.17 18.24 -11.10
CA ALA A 116 18.35 18.21 -11.96
C ALA A 116 19.49 19.12 -11.46
N SER A 117 19.18 20.19 -10.73
CA SER A 117 20.14 21.26 -10.40
C SER A 117 21.37 20.80 -9.60
N LYS A 118 21.19 19.85 -8.68
CA LYS A 118 22.26 19.26 -7.84
C LYS A 118 22.21 17.74 -7.83
N ASN A 119 21.69 17.14 -8.91
CA ASN A 119 21.60 15.68 -8.99
C ASN A 119 23.01 15.05 -9.00
N PRO A 120 23.32 14.10 -8.10
CA PRO A 120 24.64 13.48 -8.03
C PRO A 120 24.88 12.44 -9.15
N PHE A 121 23.87 12.10 -9.96
CA PHE A 121 23.96 11.14 -11.05
C PHE A 121 23.95 11.86 -12.40
N PRO A 122 25.10 12.06 -13.07
CA PRO A 122 25.16 12.82 -14.32
C PRO A 122 24.21 12.29 -15.41
N TRP A 123 24.18 10.98 -15.62
CA TRP A 123 23.30 10.35 -16.61
C TRP A 123 21.80 10.56 -16.32
N TYR A 124 21.42 10.61 -15.03
CA TYR A 124 20.03 10.84 -14.65
C TYR A 124 19.67 12.32 -14.75
N LYS A 125 20.63 13.22 -14.45
CA LYS A 125 20.51 14.65 -14.75
C LYS A 125 20.25 14.86 -16.25
N ASP A 126 21.03 14.22 -17.11
CA ASP A 126 20.88 14.34 -18.56
C ASP A 126 19.50 13.84 -19.03
N PHE A 127 19.02 12.73 -18.46
CA PHE A 127 17.66 12.26 -18.68
C PHE A 127 16.61 13.29 -18.22
N LEU A 128 16.78 13.88 -17.03
CA LEU A 128 15.86 14.91 -16.53
C LEU A 128 15.82 16.12 -17.46
N THR A 129 16.97 16.65 -17.88
CA THR A 129 17.04 17.85 -18.71
C THR A 129 16.72 17.62 -20.18
N GLY A 130 17.07 16.45 -20.72
CA GLY A 130 16.91 16.12 -22.13
C GLY A 130 15.59 15.44 -22.49
N VAL A 131 14.95 14.74 -21.53
CA VAL A 131 13.74 13.96 -21.79
C VAL A 131 12.59 14.38 -20.86
N ALA A 132 12.80 14.36 -19.54
CA ALA A 132 11.69 14.54 -18.60
C ALA A 132 11.15 15.98 -18.59
N ILE A 133 12.01 17.00 -18.50
CA ILE A 133 11.61 18.41 -18.48
C ILE A 133 10.92 18.84 -19.79
N PRO A 134 11.44 18.51 -20.99
CA PRO A 134 10.74 18.82 -22.24
C PRO A 134 9.35 18.17 -22.36
N ASN A 135 9.14 17.02 -21.68
CA ASN A 135 7.88 16.27 -21.68
C ASN A 135 7.16 16.34 -20.32
N ALA A 136 7.37 17.41 -19.55
CA ALA A 136 7.03 17.48 -18.14
C ALA A 136 5.54 17.15 -17.86
N GLN A 137 4.61 17.66 -18.66
CA GLN A 137 3.17 17.38 -18.47
C GLN A 137 2.84 15.90 -18.65
N ALA A 138 3.37 15.24 -19.68
CA ALA A 138 3.16 13.82 -19.91
C ALA A 138 3.73 12.99 -18.76
N PHE A 139 4.91 13.36 -18.25
CA PHE A 139 5.49 12.75 -17.06
C PHE A 139 4.62 12.96 -15.82
N ALA A 140 4.06 14.15 -15.63
CA ALA A 140 3.18 14.43 -14.50
C ALA A 140 1.94 13.54 -14.52
N TYR A 141 1.21 13.50 -15.64
CA TYR A 141 0.04 12.63 -15.79
C TYR A 141 0.40 11.15 -15.59
N THR A 142 1.52 10.71 -16.17
CA THR A 142 1.99 9.33 -16.00
C THR A 142 2.26 9.04 -14.53
N VAL A 143 2.93 9.92 -13.81
CA VAL A 143 3.24 9.74 -12.40
C VAL A 143 1.97 9.73 -11.55
N GLU A 144 1.12 10.75 -11.61
CA GLU A 144 -0.06 10.85 -10.73
C GLU A 144 -1.01 9.66 -10.91
N TRP A 145 -1.29 9.27 -12.17
CA TRP A 145 -2.21 8.17 -12.46
C TRP A 145 -1.60 6.81 -12.20
N SER A 146 -0.28 6.64 -12.40
CA SER A 146 0.39 5.39 -12.02
C SER A 146 0.35 5.17 -10.51
N GLN A 147 0.53 6.22 -9.70
CA GLN A 147 0.43 6.11 -8.24
C GLN A 147 -0.98 5.68 -7.80
N VAL A 148 -2.02 6.29 -8.37
CA VAL A 148 -3.42 5.91 -8.10
C VAL A 148 -3.70 4.48 -8.56
N ALA A 149 -3.24 4.10 -9.76
CA ALA A 149 -3.44 2.75 -10.30
C ALA A 149 -2.75 1.69 -9.43
N ILE A 150 -1.51 1.91 -9.01
CA ILE A 150 -0.77 1.01 -8.12
C ILE A 150 -1.55 0.84 -6.81
N ALA A 151 -1.98 1.94 -6.19
CA ALA A 151 -2.76 1.90 -4.95
C ALA A 151 -4.02 1.03 -5.07
N LEU A 152 -4.81 1.26 -6.13
CA LEU A 152 -6.05 0.53 -6.36
C LEU A 152 -5.82 -0.94 -6.65
N VAL A 153 -4.78 -1.29 -7.41
CA VAL A 153 -4.43 -2.69 -7.69
C VAL A 153 -3.91 -3.40 -6.44
N LEU A 154 -3.07 -2.74 -5.63
CA LEU A 154 -2.58 -3.31 -4.37
C LEU A 154 -3.73 -3.54 -3.38
N ALA A 155 -4.62 -2.56 -3.18
CA ALA A 155 -5.79 -2.73 -2.31
C ALA A 155 -6.78 -3.77 -2.87
N GLY A 156 -7.08 -3.69 -4.17
CA GLY A 156 -7.98 -4.62 -4.86
C GLY A 156 -7.47 -6.06 -4.82
N SER A 157 -6.16 -6.27 -4.90
CA SER A 157 -5.56 -7.61 -4.85
C SER A 157 -5.60 -8.24 -3.46
N ILE A 158 -5.59 -7.46 -2.37
CA ILE A 158 -5.87 -7.96 -1.01
C ILE A 158 -7.27 -8.58 -0.97
N CYS A 159 -8.28 -7.80 -1.38
CA CYS A 159 -9.67 -8.25 -1.42
C CYS A 159 -9.85 -9.44 -2.38
N GLY A 160 -9.25 -9.36 -3.56
CA GLY A 160 -9.27 -10.41 -4.57
C GLY A 160 -8.68 -11.72 -4.06
N TYR A 161 -7.53 -11.67 -3.37
CA TYR A 161 -6.88 -12.86 -2.83
C TYR A 161 -7.73 -13.57 -1.78
N LEU A 162 -8.41 -12.80 -0.92
CA LEU A 162 -9.27 -13.33 0.15
C LEU A 162 -10.64 -13.83 -0.34
N CYS A 163 -11.20 -13.23 -1.40
CA CYS A 163 -12.58 -13.47 -1.81
C CYS A 163 -12.71 -14.37 -3.06
N VAL A 164 -11.73 -14.34 -3.98
CA VAL A 164 -11.82 -15.10 -5.24
C VAL A 164 -11.60 -16.59 -4.98
N LYS A 165 -12.57 -17.41 -5.39
CA LYS A 165 -12.54 -18.87 -5.20
C LYS A 165 -11.93 -19.64 -6.38
N THR A 166 -12.01 -19.09 -7.59
CA THR A 166 -11.54 -19.78 -8.79
C THR A 166 -10.04 -19.60 -8.98
N ALA A 167 -9.34 -20.68 -9.35
CA ALA A 167 -7.89 -20.65 -9.53
C ALA A 167 -7.46 -19.68 -10.64
N ALA A 168 -8.21 -19.62 -11.74
CA ALA A 168 -7.93 -18.74 -12.87
C ALA A 168 -8.01 -17.25 -12.49
N ALA A 169 -9.07 -16.81 -11.81
CA ALA A 169 -9.19 -15.41 -11.40
C ALA A 169 -8.18 -15.07 -10.31
N ARG A 170 -7.90 -15.98 -9.37
CA ARG A 170 -6.85 -15.77 -8.35
C ARG A 170 -5.46 -15.62 -8.97
N ARG A 171 -5.17 -16.36 -10.05
CA ARG A 171 -3.94 -16.21 -10.82
C ARG A 171 -3.79 -14.79 -11.37
N TRP A 172 -4.85 -14.23 -11.96
CA TRP A 172 -4.85 -12.85 -12.45
C TRP A 172 -4.68 -11.83 -11.32
N VAL A 173 -5.34 -12.03 -10.18
CA VAL A 173 -5.14 -11.18 -8.99
C VAL A 173 -3.66 -11.13 -8.59
N LEU A 174 -2.98 -12.28 -8.55
CA LEU A 174 -1.55 -12.36 -8.20
C LEU A 174 -0.65 -11.71 -9.25
N ILE A 175 -0.96 -11.89 -10.55
CA ILE A 175 -0.20 -11.24 -11.63
C ILE A 175 -0.32 -9.72 -11.53
N LEU A 176 -1.54 -9.19 -11.39
CA LEU A 176 -1.76 -7.76 -11.27
C LEU A 176 -1.10 -7.18 -10.01
N CYS A 177 -1.17 -7.91 -8.89
CA CYS A 177 -0.47 -7.54 -7.65
C CYS A 177 1.04 -7.42 -7.89
N ALA A 178 1.66 -8.45 -8.49
CA ALA A 178 3.09 -8.44 -8.78
C ALA A 178 3.48 -7.29 -9.74
N LEU A 179 2.67 -7.01 -10.77
CA LEU A 179 2.92 -5.89 -11.68
C LEU A 179 2.84 -4.54 -10.95
N ALA A 180 1.86 -4.35 -10.07
CA ALA A 180 1.73 -3.12 -9.28
C ALA A 180 2.90 -2.93 -8.30
N LEU A 181 3.35 -4.00 -7.63
CA LEU A 181 4.52 -3.93 -6.74
C LEU A 181 5.81 -3.63 -7.50
N LEU A 182 6.04 -4.28 -8.65
CA LEU A 182 7.21 -3.99 -9.49
C LEU A 182 7.16 -2.57 -10.08
N GLY A 183 5.97 -2.10 -10.48
CA GLY A 183 5.75 -0.73 -10.92
C GLY A 183 6.05 0.27 -9.81
N GLY A 184 5.56 0.02 -8.59
CA GLY A 184 5.87 0.83 -7.42
C GLY A 184 7.36 0.87 -7.10
N ALA A 185 8.02 -0.29 -7.12
CA ALA A 185 9.47 -0.37 -6.88
C ALA A 185 10.24 0.45 -7.93
N LEU A 186 9.89 0.32 -9.22
CA LEU A 186 10.50 1.11 -10.27
C LEU A 186 10.27 2.61 -10.08
N MET A 187 9.09 3.02 -9.64
CA MET A 187 8.80 4.44 -9.33
C MET A 187 9.63 4.94 -8.16
N ASN A 188 9.74 4.18 -7.07
CA ASN A 188 10.58 4.54 -5.92
C ASN A 188 12.07 4.63 -6.30
N ALA A 189 12.56 3.75 -7.18
CA ALA A 189 13.90 3.86 -7.73
C ALA A 189 14.09 5.17 -8.53
N ASN A 190 13.14 5.52 -9.39
CA ASN A 190 13.17 6.78 -10.14
C ASN A 190 13.13 8.01 -9.22
N PHE A 191 12.30 7.99 -8.17
CA PHE A 191 12.22 9.07 -7.20
C PHE A 191 13.49 9.20 -6.36
N TYR A 192 14.13 8.08 -6.00
CA TYR A 192 15.44 8.08 -5.37
C TYR A 192 16.49 8.74 -6.27
N LEU A 193 16.54 8.36 -7.55
CA LEU A 193 17.51 8.90 -8.50
C LEU A 193 17.26 10.39 -8.78
N ALA A 194 16.00 10.82 -8.86
CA ALA A 194 15.63 12.20 -9.09
C ALA A 194 15.88 13.10 -7.86
N ALA A 195 15.40 12.66 -6.70
CA ALA A 195 15.20 13.51 -5.53
C ALA A 195 15.83 12.97 -4.24
N GLY A 196 16.44 11.79 -4.25
CA GLY A 196 17.05 11.22 -3.03
C GLY A 196 18.18 12.08 -2.44
N TRP A 197 18.77 12.98 -3.24
CA TRP A 197 19.78 13.92 -2.76
C TRP A 197 19.20 15.11 -1.98
N THR A 198 17.89 15.36 -2.06
CA THR A 198 17.27 16.55 -1.44
C THR A 198 17.17 16.47 0.08
N GLY A 199 17.25 15.25 0.65
CA GLY A 199 17.34 15.06 2.09
C GLY A 199 17.28 13.58 2.52
N PRO A 200 17.71 13.26 3.76
CA PRO A 200 17.70 11.89 4.27
C PRO A 200 16.31 11.25 4.30
N GLY A 201 15.25 12.04 4.56
CA GLY A 201 13.87 11.56 4.58
C GLY A 201 13.41 11.06 3.21
N THR A 202 13.60 11.87 2.16
CA THR A 202 13.28 11.50 0.77
C THR A 202 14.11 10.29 0.30
N LYS A 203 15.39 10.24 0.67
CA LYS A 203 16.24 9.09 0.38
C LYS A 203 15.72 7.82 1.05
N GLY A 204 15.45 7.91 2.36
CA GLY A 204 15.06 6.78 3.19
C GLY A 204 13.70 6.21 2.81
N SER A 205 12.69 7.07 2.60
CA SER A 205 11.34 6.63 2.25
C SER A 205 11.32 5.82 0.95
N ASN A 206 11.96 6.33 -0.11
CA ASN A 206 12.04 5.63 -1.39
C ASN A 206 12.78 4.29 -1.27
N MET A 207 13.86 4.22 -0.49
CA MET A 207 14.59 2.95 -0.27
C MET A 207 13.74 1.91 0.47
N VAL A 208 13.05 2.33 1.54
CA VAL A 208 12.20 1.43 2.33
C VAL A 208 11.03 0.91 1.50
N MET A 209 10.37 1.78 0.75
CA MET A 209 9.27 1.38 -0.13
C MET A 209 9.76 0.45 -1.23
N PHE A 210 10.86 0.79 -1.92
CA PHE A 210 11.48 -0.06 -2.94
C PHE A 210 11.72 -1.48 -2.42
N TRP A 211 12.41 -1.63 -1.29
CA TRP A 211 12.74 -2.95 -0.77
C TRP A 211 11.50 -3.71 -0.27
N SER A 212 10.54 -3.03 0.34
CA SER A 212 9.28 -3.64 0.78
C SER A 212 8.49 -4.20 -0.40
N GLU A 213 8.43 -3.45 -1.50
CA GLU A 213 7.76 -3.85 -2.74
C GLU A 213 8.49 -5.00 -3.44
N MET A 214 9.83 -4.99 -3.46
CA MET A 214 10.63 -6.07 -4.02
C MET A 214 10.45 -7.39 -3.24
N VAL A 215 10.45 -7.32 -1.91
CA VAL A 215 10.21 -8.49 -1.04
C VAL A 215 8.80 -9.05 -1.27
N LEU A 216 7.78 -8.20 -1.27
CA LEU A 216 6.41 -8.63 -1.56
C LEU A 216 6.26 -9.20 -2.97
N SER A 217 6.91 -8.59 -3.97
CA SER A 217 6.91 -9.07 -5.36
C SER A 217 7.44 -10.50 -5.44
N TYR A 218 8.59 -10.75 -4.81
CA TYR A 218 9.19 -12.09 -4.74
C TYR A 218 8.22 -13.12 -4.13
N ILE A 219 7.59 -12.76 -3.00
CA ILE A 219 6.66 -13.66 -2.30
C ILE A 219 5.45 -13.98 -3.17
N TRP A 220 4.82 -12.98 -3.79
CA TRP A 220 3.63 -13.19 -4.61
C TRP A 220 3.93 -13.92 -5.92
N LEU A 221 5.07 -13.64 -6.55
CA LEU A 221 5.54 -14.40 -7.72
C LEU A 221 5.85 -15.85 -7.35
N SER A 222 6.47 -16.09 -6.20
CA SER A 222 6.73 -17.45 -5.71
C SER A 222 5.42 -18.22 -5.46
N ALA A 223 4.42 -17.55 -4.88
CA ALA A 223 3.08 -18.11 -4.69
C ALA A 223 2.37 -18.40 -6.02
N LEU A 224 2.54 -17.54 -7.02
CA LEU A 224 2.02 -17.72 -8.38
C LEU A 224 2.66 -18.94 -9.08
N LEU A 225 3.98 -19.08 -8.99
CA LEU A 225 4.75 -20.14 -9.65
C LEU A 225 4.54 -21.51 -9.00
N SER A 226 4.46 -21.56 -7.67
CA SER A 226 4.24 -22.82 -6.93
C SER A 226 2.89 -23.46 -7.25
N ARG A 227 1.89 -22.66 -7.61
CA ARG A 227 0.54 -23.13 -8.00
C ARG A 227 0.45 -23.72 -9.40
N LYS A 228 1.45 -23.57 -10.27
CA LYS A 228 1.49 -24.25 -11.58
C LYS A 228 1.83 -25.74 -11.46
N LYS A 229 2.36 -26.18 -10.31
CA LYS A 229 2.86 -27.54 -10.08
C LYS A 229 1.86 -28.47 -9.38
N ALA A 230 0.68 -27.97 -9.01
CA ALA A 230 -0.39 -28.71 -8.34
C ALA A 230 -1.65 -28.68 -9.21
#